data_AF-A0A929MQV6-F1
#
_entry.id   AF-A0A929MQV6-F1
#
_cell.length_a   1.000
_cell.length_b   1.000
_cell.length_c   1.000
_cell.angle_alpha   90.00
_cell.angle_beta   90.00
_cell.angle_gamma   90.00
#
_symmetry.space_group_name_H-M   'P 1'
#
loop_
_entity.id
_entity.type
_entity.pdbx_description
1 polymer ?
#
loop_
_entity_poly.entity_id
_entity_poly.type
_entity_poly.pdbx_seq_one_letter_code
_entity_poly.pdbx_strand_id
1 'polypeptide(L)'
;MMRTIQDVTKDTWLRETFPEWGTWLNEEIRDKQVEPNSFAMWWLGCTGIWIKSDQGTNILCDLWTGTGKRSHGAGNMKKGHQMMRMSGVEKLQPNLRNQPFVLDPFEIEGVDALVVTHIHSDHLDINTAAAVAKNCPEAKFVGPKAVVDTWLKWGVPAERTVVVRPN
;
A
#
# COMPACT_ATOMS: atom_id res chain seq x y z
N MET A 1 -29.34 -2.28 19.35
CA MET A 1 -30.13 -3.49 19.02
C MET A 1 -29.19 -4.67 18.96
N MET A 2 -29.64 -5.84 19.41
CA MET A 2 -28.88 -7.09 19.25
C MET A 2 -28.91 -7.50 17.78
N ARG A 3 -27.74 -7.78 17.21
CA ARG A 3 -27.62 -8.27 15.83
C ARG A 3 -28.16 -9.69 15.73
N THR A 4 -28.83 -10.00 14.62
CA THR A 4 -29.43 -11.31 14.34
C THR A 4 -28.72 -11.99 13.16
N ILE A 5 -28.98 -13.29 12.98
CA ILE A 5 -28.43 -14.04 11.84
C ILE A 5 -28.93 -13.51 10.48
N GLN A 6 -30.07 -12.81 10.47
CA GLN A 6 -30.65 -12.20 9.27
C GLN A 6 -29.88 -10.94 8.82
N ASP A 7 -29.12 -10.31 9.72
CA ASP A 7 -28.33 -9.10 9.44
C ASP A 7 -26.93 -9.43 8.89
N VAL A 8 -26.56 -10.72 8.86
CA VAL A 8 -25.26 -11.18 8.40
C VAL A 8 -25.28 -11.36 6.89
N THR A 9 -24.47 -10.56 6.20
CA THR A 9 -24.22 -10.65 4.76
C THR A 9 -22.71 -10.76 4.54
N LYS A 10 -22.30 -11.15 3.33
CA LYS A 10 -20.89 -11.13 2.97
C LYS A 10 -20.28 -9.73 3.10
N ASP A 11 -21.01 -8.68 2.72
CA ASP A 11 -20.52 -7.30 2.79
C ASP A 11 -20.35 -6.84 4.24
N THR A 12 -21.36 -7.09 5.10
CA THR A 12 -21.27 -6.72 6.52
C THR A 12 -20.14 -7.48 7.22
N TRP A 13 -20.02 -8.79 6.97
CA TRP A 13 -18.88 -9.57 7.49
C TRP A 13 -17.53 -9.00 7.04
N LEU A 14 -17.35 -8.68 5.75
CA LEU A 14 -16.09 -8.12 5.25
C LEU A 14 -15.75 -6.79 5.91
N ARG A 15 -16.71 -5.86 6.00
CA ARG A 15 -16.48 -4.52 6.58
C ARG A 15 -16.17 -4.52 8.06
N GLU A 16 -16.71 -5.48 8.81
CA GLU A 16 -16.50 -5.57 10.25
C GLU A 16 -15.24 -6.37 10.64
N THR A 17 -14.66 -7.09 9.68
CA THR A 17 -13.53 -8.00 9.94
C THR A 17 -12.20 -7.45 9.42
N PHE A 18 -12.20 -6.66 8.34
CA PHE A 18 -10.98 -6.24 7.64
C PHE A 18 -10.78 -4.71 7.65
N PRO A 19 -9.51 -4.23 7.62
CA PRO A 19 -8.27 -5.03 7.67
C PRO A 19 -8.07 -5.69 9.04
N GLU A 20 -7.27 -6.76 9.10
CA GLU A 20 -7.21 -7.66 10.27
C GLU A 20 -6.81 -6.96 11.57
N TRP A 21 -6.06 -5.85 11.50
CA TRP A 21 -5.66 -5.06 12.66
C TRP A 21 -6.50 -3.80 12.88
N GLY A 22 -7.46 -3.50 11.99
CA GLY A 22 -8.19 -2.23 11.99
C GLY A 22 -7.22 -1.05 12.03
N THR A 23 -7.39 -0.18 13.02
CA THR A 23 -6.58 1.03 13.24
C THR A 23 -5.46 0.86 14.28
N TRP A 24 -5.23 -0.34 14.81
CA TRP A 24 -4.25 -0.56 15.89
C TRP A 24 -2.88 0.03 15.57
N LEU A 25 -2.32 -0.30 14.39
CA LEU A 25 -1.02 0.20 13.99
C LEU A 25 -1.05 1.68 13.56
N ASN A 26 -2.17 2.17 13.02
CA ASN A 26 -2.35 3.59 12.71
C ASN A 26 -2.20 4.43 13.98
N GLU A 27 -2.88 4.02 15.06
CA GLU A 27 -2.81 4.66 16.37
C GLU A 27 -1.40 4.59 16.96
N GLU A 28 -0.75 3.42 16.90
CA GLU A 28 0.62 3.23 17.40
C GLU A 28 1.62 4.17 16.70
N ILE A 29 1.55 4.26 15.37
CA ILE A 29 2.43 5.15 14.58
C ILE A 29 2.18 6.61 14.91
N ARG A 30 0.90 7.02 14.98
CA ARG A 30 0.51 8.41 15.33
C ARG A 30 1.08 8.80 16.69
N ASP A 31 0.87 7.96 17.69
CA ASP A 31 1.16 8.27 19.10
C ASP A 31 2.64 8.05 19.46
N LYS A 32 3.41 7.34 18.63
CA LYS A 32 4.85 7.13 18.84
C LYS A 32 5.60 8.46 18.91
N GLN A 33 6.15 8.74 20.08
CA GLN A 33 7.24 9.72 20.26
C GLN A 33 8.57 9.01 19.97
N VAL A 34 9.36 9.56 19.07
CA VAL A 34 10.65 9.01 18.66
C VAL A 34 11.75 9.75 19.43
N GLU A 35 12.65 9.00 20.05
CA GLU A 35 13.69 9.57 20.91
C GLU A 35 14.68 10.44 20.11
N PRO A 36 15.23 11.52 20.70
CA PRO A 36 16.20 12.38 20.02
C PRO A 36 17.39 11.61 19.45
N ASN A 37 17.83 11.98 18.24
CA ASN A 37 18.89 11.33 17.47
C ASN A 37 18.58 9.88 17.04
N SER A 38 17.30 9.56 16.82
CA SER A 38 16.86 8.25 16.33
C SER A 38 15.74 8.34 15.30
N PHE A 39 15.35 7.18 14.75
CA PHE A 39 14.16 7.02 13.93
C PHE A 39 13.48 5.69 14.29
N ALA A 40 12.17 5.60 14.05
CA ALA A 40 11.39 4.37 14.16
C ALA A 40 10.97 3.88 12.78
N MET A 41 10.79 2.56 12.64
CA MET A 41 10.27 1.94 11.42
C MET A 41 9.25 0.85 11.75
N TRP A 42 8.27 0.69 10.88
CA TRP A 42 7.31 -0.40 10.91
C TRP A 42 7.26 -1.10 9.58
N TRP A 43 7.19 -2.43 9.62
CA TRP A 43 6.99 -3.25 8.44
C TRP A 43 5.50 -3.50 8.22
N LEU A 44 5.02 -3.13 7.03
CA LEU A 44 3.60 -3.12 6.67
C LEU A 44 3.20 -4.34 5.80
N GLY A 45 4.13 -5.27 5.60
CA GLY A 45 4.00 -6.43 4.70
C GLY A 45 4.62 -6.18 3.32
N CYS A 46 5.00 -7.26 2.63
CA CYS A 46 5.82 -7.21 1.41
C CYS A 46 7.10 -6.38 1.66
N THR A 47 7.29 -5.26 0.98
CA THR A 47 8.35 -4.28 1.24
C THR A 47 7.80 -2.94 1.73
N GLY A 48 6.54 -2.89 2.15
CA GLY A 48 5.91 -1.69 2.67
C GLY A 48 6.53 -1.30 4.01
N ILE A 49 7.00 -0.07 4.13
CA ILE A 49 7.69 0.45 5.31
C ILE A 49 7.12 1.82 5.68
N TRP A 50 6.83 2.02 6.96
CA TRP A 50 6.67 3.35 7.54
C TRP A 50 7.97 3.75 8.24
N ILE A 51 8.42 4.99 8.06
CA ILE A 51 9.57 5.57 8.76
C ILE A 51 9.10 6.84 9.47
N LYS A 52 9.43 7.00 10.76
CA LYS A 52 9.16 8.21 11.54
C LYS A 52 10.44 8.72 12.20
N SER A 53 10.82 9.98 11.96
CA SER A 53 12.00 10.58 12.59
C SER A 53 11.71 11.14 13.98
N ASP A 54 12.74 11.43 14.76
CA ASP A 54 12.67 12.17 16.03
C ASP A 54 12.08 13.59 15.89
N GLN A 55 12.27 14.22 14.72
CA GLN A 55 11.63 15.50 14.36
C GLN A 55 10.17 15.35 13.88
N GLY A 56 9.60 14.15 13.90
CA GLY A 56 8.20 13.91 13.52
C GLY A 56 7.92 13.79 12.02
N THR A 57 8.95 13.74 11.16
CA THR A 57 8.78 13.48 9.73
C THR A 57 8.36 12.03 9.48
N ASN A 58 7.34 11.82 8.63
CA ASN A 58 6.83 10.50 8.27
C ASN A 58 7.00 10.20 6.77
N ILE A 59 7.67 9.09 6.46
CA ILE A 59 7.81 8.56 5.10
C ILE A 59 7.08 7.24 5.01
N LEU A 60 6.16 7.14 4.06
CA LEU A 60 5.51 5.90 3.69
C LEU A 60 6.15 5.37 2.41
N CYS A 61 6.75 4.18 2.45
CA CYS A 61 7.46 3.58 1.33
C CYS A 61 6.79 2.28 0.90
N ASP A 62 6.49 2.12 -0.40
CA ASP A 62 6.03 0.86 -1.01
C ASP A 62 4.84 0.17 -0.31
N LEU A 63 3.95 0.94 0.34
CA LEU A 63 2.76 0.34 0.96
C LEU A 63 1.82 -0.24 -0.11
N TRP A 64 1.72 -1.56 -0.12
CA TRP A 64 0.85 -2.31 -1.00
C TRP A 64 -0.36 -2.91 -0.27
N THR A 65 -1.54 -2.43 -0.66
CA THR A 65 -2.83 -2.82 -0.07
C THR A 65 -3.57 -3.87 -0.92
N GLY A 66 -2.91 -4.39 -1.96
CA GLY A 66 -3.44 -5.46 -2.79
C GLY A 66 -3.20 -6.87 -2.24
N THR A 67 -3.70 -7.85 -2.99
CA THR A 67 -3.52 -9.29 -2.71
C THR A 67 -3.09 -10.07 -3.95
N GLY A 68 -2.76 -11.34 -3.75
CA GLY A 68 -2.38 -12.28 -4.81
C GLY A 68 -3.57 -12.84 -5.60
N LYS A 69 -3.45 -14.07 -6.06
CA LYS A 69 -4.56 -14.77 -6.75
C LYS A 69 -5.76 -14.95 -5.82
N ARG A 70 -6.97 -14.82 -6.39
CA ARG A 70 -8.27 -15.01 -5.70
C ARG A 70 -9.11 -16.15 -6.29
N SER A 71 -8.63 -16.76 -7.37
CA SER A 71 -9.24 -17.90 -8.08
C SER A 71 -8.19 -18.52 -9.00
N HIS A 72 -8.38 -19.79 -9.38
CA HIS A 72 -7.56 -20.49 -10.37
C HIS A 72 -7.81 -20.00 -11.81
N GLY A 73 -8.97 -19.36 -12.06
CA GLY A 73 -9.33 -18.81 -13.38
C GLY A 73 -9.23 -19.87 -14.50
N ALA A 74 -8.68 -19.47 -15.64
CA ALA A 74 -8.44 -20.36 -16.78
C ALA A 74 -7.12 -21.17 -16.67
N GLY A 75 -6.41 -21.08 -15.55
CA GLY A 75 -5.15 -21.82 -15.32
C GLY A 75 -3.91 -21.27 -16.04
N ASN A 76 -4.06 -20.27 -16.92
CA ASN A 76 -2.96 -19.69 -17.70
C ASN A 76 -2.58 -18.28 -17.23
N MET A 77 -1.28 -17.99 -17.29
CA MET A 77 -0.72 -16.66 -17.03
C MET A 77 -1.06 -15.68 -18.17
N LYS A 78 -1.15 -14.39 -17.86
CA LYS A 78 -1.32 -13.33 -18.87
C LYS A 78 -0.17 -13.37 -19.88
N LYS A 79 -0.48 -13.36 -21.18
CA LYS A 79 0.53 -13.30 -22.24
C LYS A 79 1.43 -12.08 -22.07
N GLY A 80 2.74 -12.29 -22.16
CA GLY A 80 3.75 -11.24 -22.01
C GLY A 80 4.03 -10.80 -20.57
N HIS A 81 3.47 -11.46 -19.56
CA HIS A 81 3.87 -11.29 -18.15
C HIS A 81 5.37 -11.58 -17.98
N GLN A 82 6.03 -10.89 -17.06
CA GLN A 82 7.48 -10.98 -16.86
C GLN A 82 7.96 -12.41 -16.57
N MET A 83 7.20 -13.19 -15.76
CA MET A 83 7.56 -14.60 -15.50
C MET A 83 7.54 -15.46 -16.78
N MET A 84 6.57 -15.25 -17.68
CA MET A 84 6.55 -15.94 -18.98
C MET A 84 7.75 -15.53 -19.84
N ARG A 85 8.15 -14.26 -19.81
CA ARG A 85 9.34 -13.79 -20.56
C ARG A 85 10.64 -14.37 -20.03
N MET A 86 10.75 -14.54 -18.71
CA MET A 86 11.96 -15.05 -18.06
C MET A 86 12.14 -16.56 -18.23
N SER A 87 11.04 -17.34 -18.18
CA SER A 87 11.15 -18.80 -18.10
C SER A 87 10.28 -19.58 -19.10
N GLY A 88 9.56 -18.92 -20.00
CA GLY A 88 8.70 -19.58 -20.99
C GLY A 88 7.48 -20.30 -20.41
N VAL A 89 7.12 -20.02 -19.15
CA VAL A 89 6.00 -20.68 -18.48
C VAL A 89 4.66 -20.16 -18.97
N GLU A 90 3.70 -21.07 -19.14
CA GLU A 90 2.32 -20.74 -19.52
C GLU A 90 1.35 -20.81 -18.34
N LYS A 91 1.60 -21.71 -17.39
CA LYS A 91 0.73 -21.95 -16.23
C LYS A 91 0.67 -20.72 -15.32
N LEU A 92 -0.49 -20.52 -14.70
CA LEU A 92 -0.71 -19.47 -13.72
C LEU A 92 0.24 -19.64 -12.52
N GLN A 93 0.89 -18.55 -12.11
CA GLN A 93 1.68 -18.53 -10.88
C GLN A 93 0.75 -18.61 -9.65
N PRO A 94 0.99 -19.56 -8.71
CA PRO A 94 0.17 -19.72 -7.51
C PRO A 94 0.61 -18.76 -6.39
N ASN A 95 0.79 -17.47 -6.68
CA ASN A 95 1.17 -16.46 -5.68
C ASN A 95 -0.06 -15.97 -4.89
N LEU A 96 -0.23 -16.53 -3.69
CA LEU A 96 -1.24 -16.12 -2.71
C LEU A 96 -0.57 -15.25 -1.64
N ARG A 97 -1.20 -14.12 -1.27
CA ARG A 97 -0.73 -13.30 -0.14
C ARG A 97 -0.93 -14.12 1.15
N ASN A 98 0.10 -14.21 1.97
CA ASN A 98 0.12 -15.00 3.21
C ASN A 98 0.39 -14.14 4.46
N GLN A 99 0.27 -12.82 4.34
CA GLN A 99 0.41 -11.85 5.43
C GLN A 99 -0.88 -11.04 5.56
N PRO A 100 -1.36 -10.77 6.78
CA PRO A 100 -2.53 -9.91 7.00
C PRO A 100 -2.24 -8.46 6.55
N PHE A 101 -3.27 -7.62 6.58
CA PHE A 101 -3.13 -6.18 6.51
C PHE A 101 -3.03 -5.62 7.92
N VAL A 102 -1.84 -5.11 8.26
CA VAL A 102 -1.53 -4.60 9.61
C VAL A 102 -1.84 -3.12 9.77
N LEU A 103 -2.12 -2.41 8.67
CA LEU A 103 -2.40 -0.97 8.62
C LEU A 103 -3.64 -0.74 7.76
N ASP A 104 -4.56 0.10 8.22
CA ASP A 104 -5.65 0.60 7.38
C ASP A 104 -5.14 1.80 6.56
N PRO A 105 -5.07 1.72 5.22
CA PRO A 105 -4.63 2.85 4.42
C PRO A 105 -5.55 4.06 4.53
N PHE A 106 -6.86 3.88 4.78
CA PHE A 106 -7.82 4.97 4.81
C PHE A 106 -7.81 5.79 6.10
N GLU A 107 -7.13 5.29 7.12
CA GLU A 107 -6.90 5.95 8.41
C GLU A 107 -5.44 6.45 8.53
N ILE A 108 -4.75 6.60 7.39
CA ILE A 108 -3.40 7.19 7.33
C ILE A 108 -3.50 8.70 7.56
N GLU A 109 -2.64 9.22 8.44
CA GLU A 109 -2.48 10.63 8.75
C GLU A 109 -1.00 11.01 8.84
N GLY A 110 -0.67 12.30 8.67
CA GLY A 110 0.65 12.85 8.98
C GLY A 110 1.80 12.41 8.05
N VAL A 111 1.53 11.78 6.90
CA VAL A 111 2.56 11.40 5.92
C VAL A 111 3.08 12.65 5.19
N ASP A 112 4.40 12.85 5.20
CA ASP A 112 5.06 13.93 4.46
C ASP A 112 5.41 13.51 3.03
N ALA A 113 5.77 12.24 2.83
CA ALA A 113 6.09 11.69 1.52
C ALA A 113 5.63 10.23 1.36
N LEU A 114 4.92 9.96 0.27
CA LEU A 114 4.74 8.62 -0.28
C LEU A 114 5.86 8.35 -1.28
N VAL A 115 6.74 7.41 -0.95
CA VAL A 115 7.84 6.96 -1.79
C VAL A 115 7.47 5.63 -2.42
N VAL A 116 7.62 5.50 -3.73
CA VAL A 116 7.48 4.20 -4.42
C VAL A 116 8.70 3.91 -5.27
N THR A 117 9.30 2.73 -5.04
CA THR A 117 10.59 2.36 -5.63
C THR A 117 10.50 2.06 -7.11
N HIS A 118 9.44 1.36 -7.56
CA HIS A 118 9.24 0.98 -8.95
C HIS A 118 7.78 0.58 -9.27
N ILE A 119 7.51 0.28 -10.54
CA ILE A 119 6.15 0.11 -11.09
C ILE A 119 5.52 -1.27 -10.90
N HIS A 120 6.19 -2.21 -10.22
CA HIS A 120 5.54 -3.50 -9.99
C HIS A 120 4.34 -3.33 -9.05
N SER A 121 3.32 -4.17 -9.28
CA SER A 121 1.99 -4.01 -8.68
C SER A 121 1.97 -4.20 -7.16
N ASP A 122 2.99 -4.85 -6.60
CA ASP A 122 3.22 -5.07 -5.18
C ASP A 122 4.01 -3.94 -4.50
N HIS A 123 4.30 -2.85 -5.22
CA HIS A 123 4.93 -1.63 -4.70
C HIS A 123 4.08 -0.38 -5.00
N LEU A 124 3.48 -0.32 -6.19
CA LEU A 124 2.67 0.81 -6.65
C LEU A 124 1.17 0.52 -6.52
N ASP A 125 0.54 1.13 -5.52
CA ASP A 125 -0.86 0.86 -5.14
C ASP A 125 -1.76 2.10 -5.26
N ILE A 126 -2.90 1.93 -5.92
CA ILE A 126 -3.86 3.04 -6.16
C ILE A 126 -4.65 3.41 -4.90
N ASN A 127 -4.95 2.46 -4.01
CA ASN A 127 -5.70 2.76 -2.78
C ASN A 127 -4.81 3.53 -1.81
N THR A 128 -3.54 3.12 -1.66
CA THR A 128 -2.53 3.90 -0.92
C THR A 128 -2.42 5.31 -1.47
N ALA A 129 -2.29 5.46 -2.79
CA ALA A 129 -2.20 6.78 -3.42
C ALA A 129 -3.45 7.63 -3.16
N ALA A 130 -4.64 7.05 -3.27
CA ALA A 130 -5.90 7.75 -3.02
C ALA A 130 -6.04 8.18 -1.55
N ALA A 131 -5.69 7.31 -0.61
CA ALA A 131 -5.78 7.62 0.81
C ALA A 131 -4.78 8.70 1.24
N VAL A 132 -3.52 8.61 0.81
CA VAL A 132 -2.52 9.66 1.06
C VAL A 132 -2.94 10.98 0.40
N ALA A 133 -3.43 10.93 -0.85
CA ALA A 133 -3.86 12.13 -1.56
C ALA A 133 -4.99 12.87 -0.85
N LYS A 134 -5.94 12.12 -0.27
CA LYS A 134 -7.11 12.64 0.46
C LYS A 134 -6.76 13.12 1.86
N ASN A 135 -6.06 12.30 2.64
CA ASN A 135 -5.88 12.54 4.07
C ASN A 135 -4.65 13.42 4.37
N CYS A 136 -3.64 13.40 3.51
CA CYS A 136 -2.39 14.14 3.67
C CYS A 136 -2.18 15.07 2.45
N PRO A 137 -2.94 16.16 2.31
CA PRO A 137 -2.97 16.98 1.08
C PRO A 137 -1.61 17.60 0.72
N GLU A 138 -0.74 17.84 1.70
CA GLU A 138 0.61 18.39 1.51
C GLU A 138 1.67 17.32 1.16
N ALA A 139 1.31 16.03 1.28
CA ALA A 139 2.26 14.94 1.04
C ALA A 139 2.80 14.93 -0.39
N LYS A 140 4.11 14.72 -0.52
CA LYS A 140 4.79 14.55 -1.81
C LYS A 140 4.73 13.10 -2.28
N PHE A 141 4.60 12.90 -3.59
CA PHE A 141 4.58 11.61 -4.27
C PHE A 141 5.90 11.42 -5.00
N VAL A 142 6.80 10.64 -4.42
CA VAL A 142 8.20 10.54 -4.85
C VAL A 142 8.45 9.18 -5.48
N GLY A 143 8.95 9.14 -6.71
CA GLY A 143 9.23 7.87 -7.38
C GLY A 143 9.98 8.05 -8.71
N PRO A 144 10.44 6.96 -9.33
CA PRO A 144 11.04 7.04 -10.65
C PRO A 144 10.00 7.47 -11.69
N LYS A 145 10.46 7.90 -12.86
CA LYS A 145 9.59 8.47 -13.92
C LYS A 145 8.35 7.64 -14.21
N ALA A 146 8.48 6.32 -14.36
CA ALA A 146 7.34 5.46 -14.72
C ALA A 146 6.29 5.32 -13.59
N VAL A 147 6.70 5.46 -12.33
CA VAL A 147 5.80 5.51 -11.17
C VAL A 147 5.03 6.82 -11.19
N VAL A 148 5.73 7.96 -11.33
CA VAL A 148 5.12 9.29 -11.43
C VAL A 148 4.15 9.39 -12.60
N ASP A 149 4.55 8.91 -13.78
CA ASP A 149 3.67 8.87 -14.97
C ASP A 149 2.38 8.07 -14.72
N THR A 150 2.42 7.07 -13.82
CA THR A 150 1.23 6.29 -13.44
C THR A 150 0.36 7.04 -12.44
N TRP A 151 0.95 7.67 -11.43
CA TRP A 151 0.20 8.53 -10.49
C TRP A 151 -0.51 9.69 -11.16
N LEU A 152 0.12 10.35 -12.14
CA LEU A 152 -0.51 11.39 -12.95
C LEU A 152 -1.75 10.87 -13.69
N LYS A 153 -1.69 9.65 -14.24
CA LYS A 153 -2.85 9.01 -14.89
C LYS A 153 -3.97 8.66 -13.90
N TRP A 154 -3.63 8.37 -12.65
CA TRP A 154 -4.60 8.15 -11.58
C TRP A 154 -5.18 9.45 -11.00
N GLY A 155 -4.64 10.61 -11.38
CA GLY A 155 -5.14 11.92 -10.97
C GLY A 155 -4.40 12.56 -9.81
N VAL A 156 -3.22 12.08 -9.43
CA VAL A 156 -2.35 12.80 -8.47
C VAL A 156 -1.88 14.10 -9.13
N PRO A 157 -2.06 15.28 -8.49
CA PRO A 157 -1.62 16.56 -9.05
C PRO A 157 -0.10 16.62 -9.30
N ALA A 158 0.30 17.19 -10.43
CA ALA A 158 1.70 17.19 -10.86
C ALA A 158 2.62 17.93 -9.87
N GLU A 159 2.13 19.00 -9.26
CA GLU A 159 2.80 19.81 -8.23
C GLU A 159 3.09 19.04 -6.93
N ARG A 160 2.43 17.89 -6.72
CA ARG A 160 2.70 16.98 -5.61
C ARG A 160 3.71 15.89 -5.95
N THR A 161 4.04 15.71 -7.24
CA THR A 161 4.93 14.63 -7.68
C THR A 161 6.38 15.05 -7.78
N VAL A 162 7.30 14.14 -7.45
CA VAL A 162 8.75 14.34 -7.57
C VAL A 162 9.36 13.13 -8.27
N VAL A 163 9.97 13.37 -9.44
CA VAL A 163 10.70 12.32 -10.17
C VAL A 163 12.12 12.20 -9.61
N VAL A 164 12.45 11.06 -9.02
CA VAL A 164 13.83 10.74 -8.63
C VAL A 164 14.62 10.17 -9.80
N ARG A 165 15.92 10.45 -9.85
CA ARG A 165 16.86 9.99 -10.88
C ARG A 165 18.11 9.43 -10.21
N PRO A 166 18.77 8.42 -10.81
CA PRO A 166 20.11 8.03 -10.39
C PRO A 166 21.06 9.24 -10.48
N ASN A 167 22.00 9.34 -9.54
CA ASN A 167 23.07 10.33 -9.56
C ASN A 167 24.07 10.06 -10.68
#